data_AF-A0A8X6P0R0-F1
#
_entry.id   AF-A0A8X6P0R0-F1
#
_cell.length_a   1.000
_cell.length_b   1.000
_cell.length_c   1.000
_cell.angle_alpha   90.00
_cell.angle_beta   90.00
_cell.angle_gamma   90.00
#
_symmetry.space_group_name_H-M   'P 1'
#
loop_
_entity.id
_entity.type
_entity.pdbx_description
1 polymer ?
#
loop_
_entity_poly.entity_id
_entity_poly.type
_entity_poly.pdbx_seq_one_letter_code
_entity_poly.pdbx_strand_id
1 'polypeptide(L)'
;MRFLLFSGLFLILIVYVTRSEAIEKSYLVTLRKAEFLSIINCISISRDPVLCAKYGACEKELPPRVFAAHQKCQKEHVGLETLRCSKHEPLFKVPEIPAKIFDCVVETVHKLTAPEKKIIVKFEECAKKLMEESCKIVEGHHHLHRVRHHHH
;
A
#
# COMPACT_ATOMS: atom_id res chain seq x y z
N MET A 1 -15.29 17.48 -46.62
CA MET A 1 -15.39 18.01 -45.24
C MET A 1 -16.15 17.10 -44.23
N ARG A 2 -16.80 15.99 -44.63
CA ARG A 2 -17.47 15.08 -43.67
C ARG A 2 -16.54 14.07 -42.98
N PHE A 3 -15.42 13.70 -43.59
CA PHE A 3 -14.49 12.69 -43.05
C PHE A 3 -13.67 13.15 -41.83
N LEU A 4 -13.43 14.46 -41.67
CA LEU A 4 -12.64 14.99 -40.56
C LEU A 4 -13.40 15.00 -39.22
N LEU A 5 -14.73 15.06 -39.25
CA LEU A 5 -15.56 15.06 -38.04
C LEU A 5 -15.66 13.66 -37.39
N PHE A 6 -15.65 12.59 -38.19
CA PHE A 6 -15.68 11.22 -37.67
C PHE A 6 -14.35 10.80 -37.02
N SER A 7 -13.22 11.29 -37.54
CA SER A 7 -11.89 11.02 -36.99
C SER A 7 -11.72 11.60 -35.57
N GLY A 8 -12.20 12.83 -35.32
CA GLY A 8 -12.11 13.46 -34.01
C GLY A 8 -12.95 12.76 -32.94
N LEU A 9 -14.16 12.31 -33.30
CA LEU A 9 -15.05 11.60 -32.38
C LEU A 9 -14.52 10.20 -32.01
N PHE A 10 -13.86 9.53 -32.96
CA PHE A 10 -13.21 8.23 -32.74
C PHE A 10 -12.01 8.36 -31.77
N LEU A 11 -11.21 9.42 -31.90
CA LEU A 11 -10.10 9.69 -30.98
C LEU A 11 -10.60 10.00 -29.56
N ILE A 12 -11.69 10.75 -29.41
CA ILE A 12 -12.28 11.05 -28.10
C ILE A 12 -12.82 9.76 -27.45
N LEU A 13 -13.46 8.88 -28.22
CA LEU A 13 -13.93 7.57 -27.74
C LEU A 13 -12.76 6.66 -27.33
N ILE A 14 -11.68 6.59 -28.10
CA ILE A 14 -10.49 5.80 -27.74
C ILE A 14 -9.85 6.35 -26.46
N VAL A 15 -9.74 7.68 -26.30
CA VAL A 15 -9.22 8.29 -25.05
C VAL A 15 -10.14 8.01 -23.86
N TYR A 16 -11.46 7.99 -24.06
CA TYR A 16 -12.41 7.65 -22.99
C TYR A 16 -12.37 6.16 -22.59
N VAL A 17 -12.24 5.26 -23.56
CA VAL A 17 -12.18 3.81 -23.32
C VAL A 17 -10.85 3.43 -22.67
N THR A 18 -9.72 3.96 -23.14
CA THR A 18 -8.39 3.71 -22.55
C THR A 18 -8.25 4.28 -21.13
N ARG A 19 -8.96 5.35 -20.77
CA ARG A 19 -8.99 5.87 -19.38
C ARG A 19 -9.72 4.95 -18.40
N SER A 20 -10.59 4.06 -18.88
CA SER A 20 -11.45 3.23 -18.03
C SER A 20 -10.79 1.93 -17.58
N GLU A 21 -9.70 1.50 -18.24
CA GLU A 21 -9.01 0.23 -17.94
C GLU A 21 -7.75 0.38 -17.07
N ALA A 22 -7.40 1.58 -16.62
CA ALA A 22 -6.48 1.75 -15.50
C ALA A 22 -7.24 1.63 -14.16
N ILE A 23 -8.09 0.62 -14.02
CA ILE A 23 -8.51 0.15 -12.70
C ILE A 23 -7.25 -0.49 -12.12
N GLU A 24 -6.49 0.31 -11.37
CA GLU A 24 -5.36 -0.13 -10.57
C GLU A 24 -5.80 -1.40 -9.82
N LYS A 25 -5.32 -2.57 -10.28
CA LYS A 25 -5.69 -3.86 -9.69
C LYS A 25 -5.25 -3.80 -8.25
N SER A 26 -6.22 -3.75 -7.35
CA SER A 26 -5.99 -3.54 -5.93
C SER A 26 -6.92 -4.46 -5.14
N TYR A 27 -6.38 -5.06 -4.08
CA TYR A 27 -7.20 -5.72 -3.05
C TYR A 27 -7.67 -4.72 -1.98
N LEU A 28 -7.36 -3.43 -2.17
CA LEU A 28 -7.92 -2.32 -1.39
C LEU A 28 -9.13 -1.74 -2.12
N VAL A 29 -10.04 -1.16 -1.35
CA VAL A 29 -11.31 -0.58 -1.79
C VAL A 29 -11.23 0.93 -1.87
N THR A 30 -10.72 1.61 -0.83
CA THR A 30 -10.68 3.08 -0.77
C THR A 30 -9.26 3.63 -0.70
N LEU A 31 -8.34 2.87 -0.13
CA LEU A 31 -6.94 3.26 0.03
C LEU A 31 -6.16 2.93 -1.25
N ARG A 32 -5.42 3.92 -1.79
CA ARG A 32 -4.56 3.68 -2.97
C ARG A 32 -3.31 2.91 -2.59
N LYS A 33 -2.70 2.20 -3.55
CA LYS A 33 -1.44 1.47 -3.33
C LYS A 33 -0.35 2.39 -2.77
N ALA A 34 -0.16 3.58 -3.34
CA ALA A 34 0.84 4.53 -2.86
C ALA A 34 0.62 4.98 -1.41
N GLU A 35 -0.64 5.24 -1.04
CA GLU A 35 -0.99 5.63 0.34
C GLU A 35 -0.73 4.47 1.30
N PHE A 36 -1.15 3.25 0.94
CA PHE A 36 -0.86 2.06 1.71
C PHE A 36 0.64 1.87 1.93
N LEU A 37 1.44 1.93 0.86
CA LEU A 37 2.90 1.81 0.96
C LEU A 37 3.52 2.90 1.83
N SER A 38 2.98 4.13 1.79
CA SER A 38 3.42 5.21 2.68
C SER A 38 3.15 4.89 4.15
N ILE A 39 1.98 4.32 4.47
CA ILE A 39 1.63 3.88 5.83
C ILE A 39 2.63 2.83 6.31
N ILE A 40 2.85 1.77 5.52
CA ILE A 40 3.78 0.70 5.85
C ILE A 40 5.21 1.20 6.01
N ASN A 41 5.65 2.08 5.11
CA ASN A 41 6.98 2.65 5.16
C ASN A 41 7.20 3.46 6.45
N CYS A 42 6.22 4.28 6.84
CA CYS A 42 6.31 4.99 8.12
C CYS A 42 6.42 4.02 9.30
N ILE A 43 5.54 3.02 9.38
CA ILE A 43 5.54 2.03 10.46
C ILE A 43 6.86 1.27 10.51
N SER A 44 7.41 0.93 9.34
CA SER A 44 8.69 0.23 9.21
C SER A 44 9.86 1.09 9.71
N ILE A 45 9.91 2.37 9.30
CA ILE A 45 11.02 3.28 9.64
C ILE A 45 10.95 3.75 11.10
N SER A 46 9.76 3.85 11.70
CA SER A 46 9.61 4.30 13.08
C SER A 46 10.31 3.38 14.08
N ARG A 47 10.48 2.09 13.74
CA ARG A 47 11.07 1.05 14.61
C ARG A 47 10.37 0.96 15.97
N ASP A 48 9.12 1.41 16.03
CA ASP A 48 8.32 1.41 17.25
C ASP A 48 7.59 0.07 17.39
N PRO A 49 7.96 -0.78 18.36
CA PRO A 49 7.31 -2.06 18.56
C PRO A 49 5.82 -1.93 18.87
N VAL A 50 5.37 -0.83 19.49
CA VAL A 50 3.96 -0.58 19.78
C VAL A 50 3.20 -0.30 18.49
N LEU A 51 3.74 0.56 17.62
CA LEU A 51 3.11 0.87 16.34
C LEU A 51 3.00 -0.37 15.44
N CYS A 52 4.04 -1.21 15.42
CA CYS A 52 4.02 -2.43 14.64
C CYS A 52 3.06 -3.48 15.21
N ALA A 53 2.94 -3.59 16.53
CA ALA A 53 1.94 -4.45 17.16
C ALA A 53 0.51 -3.99 16.83
N LYS A 54 0.26 -2.68 16.84
CA LYS A 54 -1.04 -2.11 16.42
C LYS A 54 -1.31 -2.37 14.94
N TYR A 55 -0.31 -2.24 14.07
CA TYR A 55 -0.46 -2.56 12.66
C TYR A 55 -0.77 -4.04 12.43
N GLY A 56 -0.08 -4.96 13.11
CA GLY A 56 -0.42 -6.38 13.09
C GLY A 56 -1.80 -6.69 13.67
N ALA A 57 -2.37 -5.82 14.52
CA ALA A 57 -3.76 -5.90 14.94
C ALA A 57 -4.71 -5.48 13.81
N CYS A 58 -4.40 -4.41 13.07
CA CYS A 58 -5.17 -4.04 11.88
C CYS A 58 -5.18 -5.16 10.84
N GLU A 59 -4.06 -5.83 10.59
CA GLU A 59 -3.99 -6.95 9.63
C GLU A 59 -4.98 -8.08 9.95
N LYS A 60 -5.35 -8.28 11.23
CA LYS A 60 -6.35 -9.28 11.62
C LYS A 60 -7.78 -8.92 11.22
N GLU A 61 -8.04 -7.66 10.86
CA GLU A 61 -9.32 -7.22 10.28
C GLU A 61 -9.45 -7.62 8.80
N LEU A 62 -8.38 -8.11 8.15
CA LEU A 62 -8.46 -8.59 6.78
C LEU A 62 -9.43 -9.78 6.69
N PRO A 63 -10.22 -9.89 5.60
CA PRO A 63 -11.04 -11.08 5.37
C PRO A 63 -10.18 -12.35 5.34
N PRO A 64 -10.66 -13.49 5.83
CA PRO A 64 -9.84 -14.70 5.98
C PRO A 64 -9.06 -15.12 4.73
N ARG A 65 -9.68 -15.02 3.55
CA ARG A 65 -9.04 -15.33 2.26
C ARG A 65 -7.90 -14.38 1.93
N VAL A 66 -8.12 -13.08 2.15
CA VAL A 66 -7.13 -12.02 1.89
C VAL A 66 -6.01 -12.09 2.91
N PHE A 67 -6.34 -12.34 4.18
CA PHE A 67 -5.37 -12.56 5.24
C PHE A 67 -4.46 -13.76 4.96
N ALA A 68 -5.03 -14.89 4.53
CA ALA A 68 -4.26 -16.07 4.13
C ALA A 68 -3.33 -15.79 2.93
N ALA A 69 -3.82 -15.07 1.91
CA ALA A 69 -2.99 -14.63 0.79
C ALA A 69 -1.87 -13.69 1.25
N HIS A 70 -2.17 -12.75 2.14
CA HIS A 70 -1.20 -11.82 2.71
C HIS A 70 -0.08 -12.56 3.47
N GLN A 71 -0.43 -13.52 4.34
CA GLN A 71 0.55 -14.35 5.04
C GLN A 71 1.40 -15.19 4.09
N LYS A 72 0.79 -15.76 3.05
CA LYS A 72 1.50 -16.52 2.01
C LYS A 72 2.53 -15.63 1.30
N CYS A 73 2.12 -14.46 0.83
CA CYS A 73 2.98 -13.51 0.12
C CYS A 73 4.07 -12.93 1.01
N GLN A 74 3.78 -12.64 2.28
CA GLN A 74 4.80 -12.27 3.27
C GLN A 74 5.87 -13.36 3.39
N LYS A 75 5.46 -14.62 3.55
CA LYS A 75 6.38 -15.75 3.68
C LYS A 75 7.23 -15.96 2.42
N GLU A 76 6.67 -15.69 1.24
CA GLU A 76 7.39 -15.82 -0.03
C GLU A 76 8.47 -14.76 -0.21
N HIS A 77 8.19 -13.51 0.17
CA HIS A 77 9.12 -12.39 -0.04
C HIS A 77 10.06 -12.12 1.14
N VAL A 78 9.71 -12.56 2.35
CA VAL A 78 10.49 -12.34 3.59
C VAL A 78 11.07 -13.64 4.14
N GLY A 79 10.48 -14.79 3.80
CA GLY A 79 10.87 -16.09 4.34
C GLY A 79 10.08 -16.49 5.58
N LEU A 80 10.61 -17.44 6.36
CA LEU A 80 9.99 -17.94 7.59
C LEU A 80 10.17 -17.01 8.81
N GLU A 81 10.95 -15.94 8.67
CA GLU A 81 11.16 -14.98 9.73
C GLU A 81 9.84 -14.27 10.07
N THR A 82 9.48 -14.24 11.36
CA THR A 82 8.33 -13.46 11.80
C THR A 82 8.70 -11.98 11.69
N LEU A 83 8.00 -11.23 10.83
CA LEU A 83 8.13 -9.79 10.75
C LEU A 83 7.78 -9.17 12.12
N ARG A 84 8.81 -8.66 12.80
CA ARG A 84 8.67 -7.93 14.06
C ARG A 84 9.53 -6.69 13.97
N CYS A 85 8.95 -5.54 14.30
CA CYS A 85 9.77 -4.38 14.56
C CYS A 85 10.57 -4.60 15.83
N SER A 86 11.84 -4.26 15.78
CA SER A 86 12.66 -4.06 16.97
C SER A 86 13.12 -2.62 17.00
N LYS A 87 13.61 -2.14 18.15
CA LYS A 87 14.18 -0.79 18.24
C LYS A 87 15.36 -0.57 17.28
N HIS A 88 15.97 -1.66 16.81
CA HIS A 88 17.20 -1.64 16.01
C HIS A 88 16.97 -2.01 14.54
N GLU A 89 15.86 -2.66 14.22
CA GLU A 89 15.56 -3.15 12.87
C GLU A 89 14.17 -2.69 12.42
N PRO A 90 14.06 -2.19 11.18
CA PRO A 90 12.77 -1.84 10.59
C PRO A 90 11.92 -3.08 10.35
N LEU A 91 10.61 -2.90 10.19
CA LEU A 91 9.69 -3.99 9.84
C LEU A 91 10.15 -4.71 8.57
N PHE A 92 10.53 -3.94 7.56
CA PHE A 92 11.06 -4.43 6.29
C PHE A 92 12.47 -3.90 6.08
N LYS A 93 13.44 -4.82 5.94
CA LYS A 93 14.85 -4.49 5.67
C LYS A 93 15.04 -3.78 4.31
N VAL A 94 14.16 -4.07 3.35
CA VAL A 94 14.20 -3.50 1.99
C VAL A 94 12.87 -2.81 1.69
N PRO A 95 12.87 -1.54 1.24
CA PRO A 95 11.64 -0.74 1.04
C PRO A 95 10.76 -1.25 -0.11
N GLU A 96 11.29 -2.09 -1.00
CA GLU A 96 10.54 -2.71 -2.10
C GLU A 96 9.67 -3.90 -1.66
N ILE A 97 9.98 -4.53 -0.52
CA ILE A 97 9.29 -5.73 -0.07
C ILE A 97 7.77 -5.50 0.13
N PRO A 98 7.33 -4.42 0.79
CA PRO A 98 5.90 -4.12 0.90
C PRO A 98 5.18 -4.03 -0.44
N ALA A 99 5.82 -3.46 -1.47
CA ALA A 99 5.24 -3.37 -2.80
C ALA A 99 5.12 -4.75 -3.46
N LYS A 100 6.14 -5.61 -3.33
CA LYS A 100 6.11 -6.99 -3.84
C LYS A 100 5.02 -7.83 -3.16
N ILE A 101 4.88 -7.71 -1.84
CA ILE A 101 3.80 -8.38 -1.09
C ILE A 101 2.44 -7.89 -1.58
N PHE A 102 2.27 -6.58 -1.76
CA PHE A 102 1.02 -6.02 -2.26
C PHE A 102 0.64 -6.61 -3.62
N ASP A 103 1.59 -6.61 -4.56
CA ASP A 103 1.36 -7.13 -5.91
C ASP A 103 1.06 -8.63 -5.89
N CYS A 104 1.76 -9.41 -5.08
CA CYS A 104 1.47 -10.83 -4.87
C CYS A 104 0.05 -11.08 -4.32
N VAL A 105 -0.44 -10.26 -3.40
CA VAL A 105 -1.81 -10.40 -2.85
C VAL A 105 -2.85 -10.05 -3.92
N VAL A 106 -2.62 -8.99 -4.70
CA VAL A 106 -3.48 -8.64 -5.84
C VAL A 106 -3.56 -9.81 -6.83
N GLU A 107 -2.41 -10.40 -7.17
CA GLU A 107 -2.33 -11.55 -8.07
C GLU A 107 -2.98 -12.80 -7.48
N THR A 108 -2.90 -13.02 -6.16
CA THR A 108 -3.48 -14.22 -5.53
C THR A 108 -4.99 -14.11 -5.33
N VAL A 109 -5.48 -12.94 -4.94
CA VAL A 109 -6.89 -12.73 -4.58
C VAL A 109 -7.75 -12.46 -5.82
N HIS A 110 -7.15 -11.85 -6.86
CA HIS A 110 -7.73 -11.42 -8.14
C HIS A 110 -8.91 -10.44 -8.03
N LYS A 111 -10.00 -10.85 -7.36
CA LYS A 111 -11.23 -10.08 -7.21
C LYS A 111 -11.82 -10.30 -5.83
N LEU A 112 -12.20 -9.19 -5.20
CA LEU A 112 -12.91 -9.20 -3.93
C LEU A 112 -14.42 -9.40 -4.15
N THR A 113 -15.01 -10.21 -3.28
CA THR A 113 -16.47 -10.32 -3.14
C THR A 113 -17.01 -9.08 -2.42
N ALA A 114 -18.30 -8.77 -2.61
CA ALA A 114 -18.96 -7.66 -1.91
C ALA A 114 -18.82 -7.68 -0.37
N PRO A 115 -18.97 -8.83 0.34
CA PRO A 115 -18.74 -8.87 1.78
C PRO A 115 -17.27 -8.61 2.16
N GLU A 116 -16.32 -9.16 1.40
CA GLU A 116 -14.89 -8.91 1.65
C GLU A 116 -14.54 -7.43 1.51
N LYS A 117 -15.10 -6.74 0.51
CA LYS A 117 -14.90 -5.29 0.34
C LYS A 117 -15.32 -4.50 1.58
N LYS A 118 -16.47 -4.82 2.18
CA LYS A 118 -16.94 -4.14 3.40
C LYS A 118 -16.00 -4.35 4.59
N ILE A 119 -15.39 -5.53 4.69
CA ILE A 119 -14.46 -5.87 5.76
C ILE A 119 -13.11 -5.19 5.54
N ILE A 120 -12.60 -5.17 4.30
CA ILE A 120 -11.35 -4.50 3.95
C ILE A 120 -11.37 -3.01 4.29
N VAL A 121 -12.52 -2.34 4.16
CA VAL A 121 -12.65 -0.94 4.57
C VAL A 121 -12.27 -0.75 6.05
N LYS A 122 -12.59 -1.71 6.93
CA LYS A 122 -12.19 -1.64 8.36
C LYS A 122 -10.68 -1.71 8.53
N PHE A 123 -10.02 -2.59 7.77
CA PHE A 123 -8.56 -2.66 7.73
C PHE A 123 -7.96 -1.34 7.28
N GLU A 124 -8.49 -0.75 6.21
CA GLU A 124 -8.01 0.53 5.69
C GLU A 124 -8.21 1.68 6.67
N GLU A 125 -9.36 1.75 7.33
CA GLU A 125 -9.64 2.74 8.38
C GLU A 125 -8.69 2.59 9.55
N CYS A 126 -8.42 1.35 9.99
CA CYS A 126 -7.45 1.06 11.05
C CYS A 126 -6.04 1.53 10.66
N ALA A 127 -5.59 1.19 9.46
CA ALA A 127 -4.27 1.57 8.95
C ALA A 127 -4.13 3.10 8.78
N LYS A 128 -5.16 3.76 8.24
CA LYS A 128 -5.20 5.23 8.12
C LYS A 128 -5.10 5.88 9.49
N LYS A 129 -5.92 5.45 10.46
CA LYS A 129 -5.89 5.98 11.83
C LYS A 129 -4.51 5.86 12.47
N LEU A 130 -3.82 4.72 12.29
CA LEU A 130 -2.45 4.56 12.78
C LEU A 130 -1.48 5.57 12.17
N MET A 131 -1.60 5.84 10.86
CA MET A 131 -0.81 6.87 10.19
C MET A 131 -1.10 8.27 10.75
N GLU A 132 -2.36 8.61 11.00
CA GLU A 132 -2.72 9.92 11.55
C GLU A 132 -2.17 10.12 12.96
N GLU A 133 -2.27 9.10 13.81
CA GLU A 133 -1.84 9.17 15.21
C GLU A 133 -0.31 9.13 15.37
N SER A 134 0.41 8.49 14.44
CA SER A 134 1.82 8.14 14.66
C SER A 134 2.78 8.67 13.59
N CYS A 135 2.31 8.92 12.37
CA CYS A 135 3.15 9.22 11.21
C CYS A 135 3.05 10.67 10.71
N LYS A 136 1.95 11.38 11.01
CA LYS A 136 1.80 12.81 10.66
C LYS A 136 2.76 13.73 11.44
N ILE A 137 3.53 13.21 12.39
CA ILE A 137 4.59 13.94 13.13
C ILE A 137 5.87 14.12 12.27
N VAL A 138 6.00 13.45 11.10
CA VAL A 138 7.27 13.37 10.34
C VAL A 138 7.23 14.02 8.95
N GLU A 139 6.24 14.86 8.62
CA GLU A 139 6.36 15.74 7.43
C GLU A 139 7.26 16.97 7.68
N GLY A 140 7.69 17.21 8.91
CA GLY A 140 8.62 18.29 9.26
C GLY A 140 10.12 17.95 9.17
N HIS A 141 10.51 16.67 9.08
CA HIS A 141 11.92 16.26 9.25
C HIS A 141 12.61 15.65 8.02
N HIS A 142 11.88 15.30 6.97
CA HIS A 142 12.52 14.76 5.75
C HIS A 142 13.20 15.82 4.86
N HIS A 143 13.09 17.11 5.18
CA HIS A 143 13.87 18.17 4.54
C HIS A 143 15.21 18.51 5.24
N LEU A 144 15.51 17.94 6.42
CA LEU A 144 16.69 18.33 7.20
C LEU A 144 17.94 17.46 6.99
N HIS A 145 17.88 16.40 6.19
CA HIS A 145 19.07 15.57 5.89
C HIS A 145 19.70 15.82 4.51
N ARG A 146 19.26 16.85 3.77
CA ARG A 146 19.83 17.20 2.45
C ARG A 146 20.66 18.49 2.44
N VAL A 147 21.32 18.87 3.54
CA VAL A 147 22.40 19.88 3.52
C VAL A 147 23.42 19.60 4.63
N ARG A 148 24.42 18.73 4.37
CA ARG A 148 25.78 18.88 4.91
C ARG A 148 26.75 17.89 4.25
N HIS A 149 26.99 18.11 2.97
CA HIS A 149 28.30 17.85 2.37
C HIS A 149 28.75 19.14 1.71
N HIS A 150 29.58 19.91 2.40
CA HIS A 150 30.78 20.59 1.88
C HIS A 150 31.40 21.52 2.93
N HIS A 151 32.72 21.58 2.89
CA HIS A 151 33.66 22.43 3.63
C HIS A 151 33.94 22.06 5.09
N HIS A 152 35.05 21.34 5.32
CA HIS A 152 36.36 21.99 5.50
C HIS A 152 37.51 21.00 5.28
#